data_AF-A0A1F7IBH7-F1
#
_entry.id   AF-A0A1F7IBH7-F1
#
_cell.length_a   1.000
_cell.length_b   1.000
_cell.length_c   1.000
_cell.angle_alpha   90.00
_cell.angle_beta   90.00
_cell.angle_gamma   90.00
#
_symmetry.space_group_name_H-M   'P 1'
#
loop_
_entity.id
_entity.type
_entity.pdbx_description
1 polymer ?
#
loop_
_entity_poly.entity_id
_entity_poly.type
_entity_poly.pdbx_seq_one_letter_code
_entity_poly.pdbx_strand_id
1 'polypeptide(L)'
;MLEPFKLTKPNLSDIDEADLNKKLQDNTEVFMEAINEVSEPFYYYWDKIQYRNIIPGDINPKEFWYIVKQVRKYSSRKTKIKAENG
;
A
#
# COMPACT_ATOMS: atom_id res chain seq x y z
N MET A 1 -0.88 32.40 9.67
CA MET A 1 -0.20 31.59 8.65
C MET A 1 -0.51 30.14 8.95
N LEU A 2 -1.16 29.41 8.04
CA LEU A 2 -1.34 27.97 8.18
C LEU A 2 0.00 27.32 7.88
N GLU A 3 0.55 26.53 8.81
CA GLU A 3 1.74 25.76 8.53
C GLU A 3 1.45 24.77 7.39
N PRO A 4 2.31 24.69 6.36
CA PRO A 4 2.12 23.74 5.29
C PRO A 4 2.20 22.33 5.87
N PHE A 5 1.09 21.59 5.80
CA PHE A 5 1.06 20.16 6.15
C PHE A 5 2.05 19.41 5.25
N LYS A 6 3.22 19.06 5.81
CA LYS A 6 4.24 18.29 5.10
C LYS A 6 3.84 16.83 5.11
N LEU A 7 3.34 16.34 3.99
CA LEU A 7 3.10 14.90 3.78
C LEU A 7 4.45 14.16 3.82
N THR A 8 4.76 13.51 4.94
CA THR A 8 5.91 12.64 5.10
C THR A 8 5.67 11.34 4.33
N LYS A 9 6.41 11.14 3.24
CA LYS A 9 6.41 9.85 2.53
C LYS A 9 7.33 8.86 3.25
N PRO A 10 6.96 7.58 3.35
CA PRO A 10 7.85 6.58 3.93
C PRO A 10 9.03 6.34 2.98
N ASN A 11 10.22 6.16 3.55
CA ASN A 11 11.31 5.54 2.80
C ASN A 11 11.01 4.04 2.65
N LEU A 12 10.93 3.57 1.41
CA LEU A 12 10.66 2.16 1.07
C LEU A 12 11.91 1.45 0.53
N SER A 13 13.02 2.18 0.36
CA SER A 13 14.28 1.63 -0.14
C SER A 13 14.98 0.72 0.87
N ASP A 14 14.62 0.83 2.14
CA ASP A 14 15.25 0.09 3.24
C ASP A 14 14.52 -1.23 3.56
N ILE A 15 13.54 -1.62 2.76
CA ILE A 15 12.72 -2.82 3.00
C ILE A 15 13.48 -4.05 2.51
N ASP A 16 13.66 -5.01 3.40
CA ASP A 16 14.17 -6.34 3.04
C ASP A 16 13.04 -7.17 2.41
N GLU A 17 13.03 -7.24 1.09
CA GLU A 17 12.02 -7.98 0.32
C GLU A 17 12.06 -9.48 0.60
N ALA A 18 13.21 -10.05 0.96
CA ALA A 18 13.33 -11.49 1.22
C ALA A 18 12.68 -11.87 2.55
N ASP A 19 12.90 -11.07 3.60
CA ASP A 19 12.24 -11.24 4.89
C ASP A 19 10.73 -11.01 4.78
N LEU A 20 10.32 -9.94 4.09
CA LEU A 20 8.92 -9.61 3.87
C LEU A 20 8.16 -10.74 3.14
N ASN A 21 8.78 -11.35 2.14
CA ASN A 21 8.16 -12.46 1.40
C ASN A 21 7.96 -13.70 2.27
N LYS A 22 8.86 -13.99 3.21
CA LYS A 22 8.66 -15.09 4.18
C LYS A 22 7.45 -14.80 5.08
N LYS A 23 7.38 -13.60 5.65
CA LYS A 23 6.26 -13.17 6.51
C LYS A 23 4.92 -13.26 5.79
N LEU A 24 4.89 -12.90 4.50
CA LEU A 24 3.69 -13.01 3.65
C LEU A 24 3.25 -14.46 3.41
N GLN A 25 4.18 -15.38 3.19
CA GLN A 25 3.86 -16.80 2.97
C GLN A 25 3.21 -17.43 4.21
N ASP A 26 3.67 -17.06 5.40
CA ASP A 26 3.16 -17.64 6.65
C ASP A 26 1.74 -17.18 6.99
N ASN A 27 1.30 -16.00 6.52
CA ASN A 27 -0.02 -15.42 6.87
C ASN A 27 -0.78 -14.85 5.66
N THR A 28 -0.68 -15.51 4.51
CA THR A 28 -1.19 -14.98 3.22
C THR A 28 -2.65 -14.54 3.26
N GLU A 29 -3.52 -15.29 3.92
CA GLU A 29 -4.97 -15.02 3.99
C GLU A 29 -5.27 -13.69 4.68
N VAL A 30 -4.65 -13.46 5.84
CA VAL A 30 -4.82 -12.22 6.62
C VAL A 30 -4.30 -11.01 5.87
N PHE A 31 -3.20 -11.16 5.12
CA PHE A 31 -2.68 -10.09 4.27
C PHE A 31 -3.63 -9.73 3.15
N MET A 32 -4.27 -10.72 2.51
CA MET A 32 -5.21 -10.48 1.42
C MET A 32 -6.46 -9.74 1.89
N GLU A 33 -6.97 -10.07 3.08
CA GLU A 33 -8.07 -9.33 3.71
C GLU A 33 -7.67 -7.87 4.00
N ALA A 34 -6.52 -7.66 4.64
CA ALA A 34 -6.01 -6.31 4.93
C ALA A 34 -5.79 -5.46 3.65
N ILE A 35 -5.30 -6.08 2.57
CA ILE A 35 -5.09 -5.43 1.27
C ILE A 35 -6.43 -5.04 0.62
N ASN A 36 -7.45 -5.88 0.74
CA ASN A 36 -8.78 -5.56 0.24
C ASN A 36 -9.41 -4.38 1.00
N GLU A 37 -9.25 -4.34 2.33
CA GLU A 37 -9.75 -3.21 3.13
C GLU A 37 -9.10 -1.87 2.73
N VAL A 38 -7.81 -1.85 2.40
CA VAL A 38 -7.11 -0.63 1.92
C VAL A 38 -7.26 -0.34 0.43
N SER A 39 -8.02 -1.16 -0.29
CA SER A 39 -8.37 -0.89 -1.67
C SER A 39 -9.55 0.08 -1.81
N GLU A 40 -10.22 0.44 -0.70
CA GLU A 40 -11.24 1.48 -0.73
C GLU A 40 -10.66 2.88 -0.99
N PRO A 41 -11.41 3.78 -1.65
CA PRO A 41 -10.97 5.15 -2.00
C PRO A 41 -10.43 5.96 -0.81
N PHE A 42 -10.91 5.67 0.39
CA PHE A 42 -10.48 6.35 1.61
C PHE A 42 -9.04 6.04 2.03
N TYR A 43 -8.44 4.96 1.52
CA TYR A 43 -7.13 4.44 1.94
C TYR A 43 -6.06 4.57 0.84
N TYR A 44 -6.26 5.44 -0.14
CA TYR A 44 -5.23 5.69 -1.15
C TYR A 44 -3.95 6.32 -0.60
N TYR A 45 -3.98 6.86 0.62
CA TYR A 45 -2.91 7.69 1.15
C TYR A 45 -2.19 7.03 2.33
N TRP A 46 -0.87 7.03 2.26
CA TRP A 46 0.06 6.62 3.33
C TRP A 46 -0.34 7.17 4.70
N ASP A 47 -0.72 8.44 4.74
CA ASP A 47 -1.01 9.17 5.98
C ASP A 47 -2.14 8.53 6.80
N LYS A 48 -3.06 7.83 6.13
CA LYS A 48 -4.15 7.13 6.80
C LYS A 48 -3.79 5.70 7.18
N ILE A 49 -2.90 5.06 6.43
CA ILE A 49 -2.53 3.64 6.64
C ILE A 49 -1.58 3.50 7.83
N GLN A 50 -0.68 4.47 8.04
CA GLN A 50 0.33 4.38 9.10
C GLN A 50 -0.22 4.29 10.53
N TYR A 51 -1.47 4.70 10.75
CA TYR A 51 -2.12 4.75 12.07
C TYR A 51 -3.22 3.70 12.26
N ARG A 52 -3.40 2.75 11.32
CA ARG A 52 -4.49 1.77 11.44
C ARG A 52 -4.02 0.42 11.97
N ASN A 53 -4.93 -0.19 12.72
CA ASN A 53 -4.80 -1.55 13.27
C ASN A 53 -5.06 -2.66 12.23
N ILE A 54 -5.24 -2.31 10.96
CA ILE A 54 -5.44 -3.27 9.86
C ILE A 54 -4.14 -3.88 9.35
N ILE A 55 -2.98 -3.43 9.87
CA ILE A 55 -1.67 -3.98 9.53
C ILE A 55 -1.54 -5.31 10.29
N PRO A 56 -1.56 -6.46 9.60
CA PRO A 56 -1.61 -7.74 10.28
C PRO A 56 -0.19 -8.25 10.62
N GLY A 57 -0.07 -8.92 11.77
CA GLY A 57 1.13 -9.68 12.13
C GLY A 57 2.35 -8.83 12.52
N ASP A 58 3.53 -9.36 12.22
CA ASP A 58 4.85 -8.81 12.58
C ASP A 58 5.48 -7.99 11.43
N ILE A 59 4.63 -7.27 10.70
CA ILE A 59 5.09 -6.31 9.68
C ILE A 59 4.83 -4.88 10.14
N ASN A 60 5.74 -4.01 9.77
CA ASN A 60 5.60 -2.59 10.07
C ASN A 60 4.73 -1.87 9.02
N PRO A 61 4.23 -0.66 9.31
CA PRO A 61 3.41 0.08 8.36
C PRO A 61 4.07 0.32 6.99
N LYS A 62 5.40 0.48 6.95
CA LYS A 62 6.13 0.73 5.68
C LYS A 62 6.15 -0.51 4.80
N GLU A 63 6.40 -1.68 5.39
CA GLU A 63 6.33 -2.98 4.72
C GLU A 63 4.93 -3.23 4.16
N PHE A 64 3.89 -2.98 4.96
CA PHE A 64 2.52 -3.10 4.50
C PHE A 64 2.23 -2.17 3.31
N TRP A 65 2.65 -0.90 3.42
CA TRP A 65 2.47 0.06 2.34
C TRP A 65 3.24 -0.29 1.07
N TYR A 66 4.41 -0.91 1.20
CA TYR A 66 5.15 -1.45 0.06
C TYR A 66 4.32 -2.52 -0.67
N ILE A 67 3.75 -3.48 0.06
CA ILE A 67 2.90 -4.53 -0.49
C ILE A 67 1.68 -3.92 -1.21
N VAL A 68 0.98 -2.98 -0.56
CA VAL A 68 -0.16 -2.27 -1.15
C VAL A 68 0.22 -1.59 -2.47
N LYS A 69 1.40 -0.95 -2.52
CA LYS A 69 1.90 -0.36 -3.77
C LYS A 69 2.18 -1.39 -4.85
N GLN A 70 2.76 -2.55 -4.50
CA GLN A 70 3.00 -3.62 -5.46
C GLN A 70 1.66 -4.15 -6.00
N VAL A 71 0.70 -4.48 -5.13
CA VAL A 71 -0.62 -4.94 -5.55
C VAL A 71 -1.29 -3.93 -6.47
N ARG A 72 -1.28 -2.63 -6.14
CA ARG A 72 -1.82 -1.57 -7.01
C ARG A 72 -1.11 -1.49 -8.35
N LYS A 73 0.21 -1.64 -8.37
CA LYS A 73 1.00 -1.66 -9.61
C LYS A 73 0.57 -2.82 -10.51
N TYR A 74 0.39 -4.01 -9.94
CA TYR A 74 -0.04 -5.20 -10.70
C TYR A 74 -1.53 -5.18 -11.06
N SER A 75 -2.40 -4.60 -10.23
CA SER A 75 -3.83 -4.49 -10.49
C SER A 75 -4.18 -3.37 -11.47
N SER A 76 -3.30 -2.37 -11.63
CA SER A 76 -3.46 -1.31 -12.63
C SER A 76 -3.35 -1.88 -14.05
N ARG A 77 -4.49 -2.24 -14.64
CA ARG A 77 -4.57 -2.53 -16.08
C ARG A 77 -4.29 -1.24 -16.84
N LYS A 78 -3.28 -1.25 -17.71
CA LYS A 78 -3.03 -0.16 -18.66
C LYS A 78 -4.20 -0.11 -19.66
N THR A 79 -5.22 0.67 -19.37
CA THR A 79 -6.27 0.96 -20.34
C THR A 79 -5.68 1.86 -21.41
N LYS A 80 -5.72 1.44 -22.69
CA LYS A 80 -5.48 2.38 -23.79
C LYS A 80 -6.59 3.42 -23.73
N ILE A 81 -6.25 4.66 -23.38
CA ILE A 81 -7.17 5.78 -23.54
C ILE A 81 -7.45 5.87 -25.04
N LYS A 82 -8.60 5.37 -25.49
CA LYS A 82 -9.13 5.74 -26.80
C LYS A 82 -9.46 7.22 -26.66
N ALA A 83 -8.64 8.09 -27.23
CA ALA A 83 -9.09 9.42 -27.56
C ALA A 83 -10.26 9.23 -28.54
N GLU A 84 -11.49 9.42 -28.08
CA GLU A 84 -12.56 9.78 -29.00
C GLU A 84 -12.15 11.14 -29.57
N ASN A 85 -11.79 11.15 -30.86
CA ASN A 85 -11.75 12.40 -31.60
C ASN A 85 -13.19 12.95 -31.57
N GLY A 86 -13.36 14.09 -30.90
CA GLY A 86 -14.63 14.83 -30.86
C GLY A 86 -15.03 15.43 -32.20
#